data_AF-A0A3C0ZMG0-F1
#
_entry.id   AF-A0A3C0ZMG0-F1
#
_cell.length_a   1.000
_cell.length_b   1.000
_cell.length_c   1.000
_cell.angle_alpha   90.00
_cell.angle_beta   90.00
_cell.angle_gamma   90.00
#
_symmetry.space_group_name_H-M   'P 1'
#
loop_
_entity.id
_entity.type
_entity.pdbx_description
1 polymer ?
#
loop_
_entity_poly.entity_id
_entity_poly.type
_entity_poly.pdbx_seq_one_letter_code
_entity_poly.pdbx_strand_id
1 'polypeptide(L)'
;MIGLHRFRMQGGYTLVETLVSLVLFLGVLIPLITVLGSFVIDGSTERLRAALRAGQTEMNTVEASRAFTPSTHLVDDHLLVERSVFRTAATIDVRIAVSWKGRPATTLVVLHRTFLTEP
;
A
#
# COMPACT_ATOMS: atom_id res chain seq x y z
N MET A 1 -15.24 -35.16 68.27
CA MET A 1 -15.33 -33.70 68.00
C MET A 1 -14.65 -33.41 66.67
N ILE A 2 -15.35 -32.62 65.87
CA ILE A 2 -15.13 -32.24 64.48
C ILE A 2 -13.80 -31.49 64.29
N GLY A 3 -13.16 -31.66 63.11
CA GLY A 3 -12.05 -30.80 62.70
C GLY A 3 -11.43 -31.11 61.34
N LEU A 4 -12.20 -31.58 60.35
CA LEU A 4 -11.76 -31.62 58.96
C LEU A 4 -11.99 -30.23 58.35
N HIS A 5 -10.95 -29.48 57.95
CA HIS A 5 -11.01 -28.64 56.73
C HIS A 5 -9.73 -27.85 56.40
N ARG A 6 -9.32 -28.04 55.13
CA ARG A 6 -8.83 -27.03 54.17
C ARG A 6 -7.48 -26.33 54.43
N PHE A 7 -6.43 -26.90 53.84
CA PHE A 7 -5.39 -26.12 53.16
C PHE A 7 -5.17 -26.68 51.75
N ARG A 8 -6.12 -26.39 50.87
CA ARG A 8 -5.99 -26.51 49.41
C ARG A 8 -6.76 -25.32 48.85
N MET A 9 -6.20 -24.64 47.85
CA MET A 9 -6.76 -23.49 47.08
C MET A 9 -6.13 -22.10 47.35
N GLN A 10 -4.84 -21.93 47.02
CA GLN A 10 -4.28 -20.59 46.74
C GLN A 10 -3.65 -20.51 45.34
N GLY A 11 -2.88 -21.52 44.89
CA GLY A 11 -2.26 -21.50 43.55
C GLY A 11 -3.21 -21.66 42.36
N GLY A 12 -4.44 -22.14 42.56
CA GLY A 12 -5.41 -22.33 41.47
C GLY A 12 -6.11 -21.05 41.02
N TYR A 13 -6.30 -20.08 41.93
CA TYR A 13 -6.97 -18.81 41.61
C TYR A 13 -6.07 -17.90 40.78
N THR A 14 -4.77 -17.85 41.06
CA THR A 14 -3.81 -16.99 40.33
C THR A 14 -3.57 -17.45 38.89
N LEU A 15 -3.57 -18.77 38.64
CA LEU A 15 -3.49 -19.34 37.29
C LEU A 15 -4.76 -19.06 36.47
N VAL A 16 -5.93 -19.17 37.09
CA VAL A 16 -7.21 -18.85 36.43
C VAL A 16 -7.30 -17.35 36.15
N GLU A 17 -6.89 -16.50 37.08
CA GLU A 17 -6.93 -15.04 36.93
C GLU A 17 -5.97 -14.52 35.86
N THR A 18 -4.77 -15.11 35.75
CA THR A 18 -3.83 -14.84 34.64
C THR A 18 -4.36 -15.34 33.31
N LEU A 19 -5.00 -16.51 33.26
CA LEU A 19 -5.64 -17.02 32.05
C LEU A 19 -6.79 -16.11 31.59
N VAL A 20 -7.66 -15.69 32.52
CA VAL A 20 -8.77 -14.77 32.25
C VAL A 20 -8.23 -13.43 31.76
N SER A 21 -7.19 -12.90 32.40
CA SER A 21 -6.53 -11.65 31.97
C SER A 21 -5.93 -11.78 30.56
N LEU A 22 -5.30 -12.91 30.24
CA LEU A 22 -4.75 -13.18 28.92
C LEU A 22 -5.85 -13.27 27.85
N VAL A 23 -6.96 -13.93 28.15
CA VAL A 23 -8.11 -14.05 27.22
C VAL A 23 -8.75 -12.69 26.98
N LEU A 24 -8.96 -11.88 28.03
CA LEU A 24 -9.48 -10.52 27.89
C LEU A 24 -8.51 -9.63 27.10
N PHE A 25 -7.21 -9.76 27.34
CA PHE A 25 -6.18 -9.02 26.60
C PHE A 25 -6.17 -9.38 25.12
N LEU A 26 -6.19 -10.68 24.78
CA LEU A 26 -6.27 -11.14 23.40
C LEU A 26 -7.59 -10.72 22.73
N GLY A 27 -8.69 -10.70 23.49
CA GLY A 27 -10.00 -10.25 23.02
C GLY A 27 -10.01 -8.79 22.56
N VAL A 28 -9.13 -7.94 23.10
CA VAL A 28 -8.97 -6.54 22.65
C VAL A 28 -7.86 -6.40 21.60
N LEU A 29 -6.75 -7.13 21.78
CA LEU A 29 -5.58 -7.01 20.91
C LEU A 29 -5.85 -7.47 19.48
N ILE A 30 -6.57 -8.58 19.30
CA ILE A 30 -6.84 -9.12 17.96
C ILE A 30 -7.69 -8.14 17.12
N PRO A 31 -8.85 -7.64 17.61
CA PRO A 31 -9.61 -6.63 16.88
C PRO A 31 -8.81 -5.36 16.57
N LEU A 32 -7.97 -4.90 17.50
CA LEU A 32 -7.14 -3.72 17.30
C LEU A 32 -6.16 -3.90 16.13
N ILE A 33 -5.48 -5.05 16.08
CA ILE A 33 -4.56 -5.39 14.98
C ILE A 33 -5.32 -5.50 13.66
N THR A 34 -6.51 -6.10 13.65
CA THR A 34 -7.33 -6.21 12.43
C THR A 34 -7.74 -4.84 11.89
N VAL A 35 -8.18 -3.93 12.76
CA VAL A 35 -8.57 -2.56 12.38
C VAL A 35 -7.37 -1.79 11.82
N LEU A 36 -6.22 -1.85 12.50
CA LEU A 36 -4.97 -1.24 12.01
C LEU A 36 -4.56 -1.81 10.65
N GLY A 37 -4.65 -3.13 10.49
CA GLY A 37 -4.36 -3.81 9.22
C GLY A 37 -5.26 -3.35 8.08
N SER A 38 -6.57 -3.24 8.32
CA SER A 38 -7.54 -2.74 7.34
C SER A 38 -7.19 -1.33 6.89
N PHE A 39 -6.97 -0.40 7.83
CA PHE A 39 -6.64 0.99 7.50
C PHE A 39 -5.37 1.13 6.65
N VAL A 40 -4.33 0.33 6.94
CA VAL A 40 -3.09 0.34 6.16
C VAL A 40 -3.32 -0.19 4.74
N ILE A 41 -4.11 -1.26 4.58
CA ILE A 41 -4.42 -1.86 3.28
C ILE A 41 -5.30 -0.93 2.46
N ASP A 42 -6.32 -0.33 3.07
CA ASP A 42 -7.24 0.61 2.41
C ASP A 42 -6.49 1.84 1.90
N GLY A 43 -5.61 2.40 2.74
CA GLY A 43 -4.76 3.53 2.34
C GLY A 43 -3.79 3.16 1.21
N SER A 44 -3.19 1.97 1.23
CA SER A 44 -2.30 1.49 0.15
C SER A 44 -3.06 1.28 -1.16
N THR A 45 -4.26 0.71 -1.09
CA THR A 45 -5.12 0.45 -2.25
C THR A 45 -5.55 1.75 -2.92
N GLU A 46 -5.92 2.76 -2.12
CA GLU A 46 -6.31 4.06 -2.66
C GLU A 46 -5.13 4.77 -3.34
N ARG A 47 -3.94 4.71 -2.75
CA ARG A 47 -2.71 5.25 -3.38
C ARG A 47 -2.41 4.59 -4.71
N LEU A 48 -2.56 3.26 -4.79
CA LEU A 48 -2.34 2.51 -6.03
C LEU A 48 -3.38 2.88 -7.10
N ARG A 49 -4.66 2.99 -6.73
CA ARG A 49 -5.73 3.42 -7.64
C ARG A 49 -5.49 4.82 -8.18
N ALA A 50 -5.12 5.77 -7.33
CA ALA A 50 -4.77 7.12 -7.73
C ALA A 50 -3.56 7.12 -8.68
N ALA A 51 -2.51 6.35 -8.36
CA ALA A 51 -1.33 6.24 -9.21
C ALA A 51 -1.64 5.62 -10.59
N LEU A 52 -2.47 4.56 -10.63
CA LEU A 52 -2.93 3.94 -11.88
C LEU A 52 -3.70 4.94 -12.74
N ARG A 53 -4.63 5.68 -12.14
CA ARG A 53 -5.43 6.69 -12.84
C ARG A 53 -4.56 7.80 -13.42
N ALA A 54 -3.59 8.30 -12.65
CA ALA A 54 -2.63 9.30 -13.11
C ALA A 54 -1.79 8.77 -14.28
N GLY A 55 -1.23 7.56 -14.14
CA GLY A 55 -0.43 6.94 -15.19
C GLY A 55 -1.22 6.68 -16.47
N GLN A 56 -2.45 6.19 -16.36
CA GLN A 56 -3.33 5.96 -17.52
C GLN A 56 -3.70 7.26 -18.22
N THR A 57 -3.99 8.32 -17.46
CA THR A 57 -4.32 9.64 -18.02
C THR A 57 -3.14 10.18 -18.83
N GLU A 58 -1.93 10.07 -18.28
CA GLU A 58 -0.71 10.46 -18.97
C GLU A 58 -0.47 9.62 -20.22
N MET A 59 -0.65 8.29 -20.16
CA MET A 59 -0.46 7.40 -21.30
C MET A 59 -1.47 7.67 -22.42
N ASN A 60 -2.73 7.90 -22.05
CA ASN A 60 -3.78 8.28 -23.01
C ASN A 60 -3.46 9.62 -23.67
N THR A 61 -2.90 10.57 -22.91
CA THR A 61 -2.46 11.86 -23.45
C THR A 61 -1.35 11.65 -24.47
N VAL A 62 -0.34 10.83 -24.16
CA VAL A 62 0.74 10.50 -25.10
C VAL A 62 0.19 9.84 -26.36
N GLU A 63 -0.74 8.90 -26.23
CA GLU A 63 -1.34 8.20 -27.36
C GLU A 63 -2.16 9.15 -28.25
N ALA A 64 -3.02 9.96 -27.66
CA ALA A 64 -3.92 10.85 -28.39
C ALA A 64 -3.19 12.02 -29.06
N SER A 65 -2.22 12.62 -28.37
CA SER A 65 -1.51 13.82 -28.83
C SER A 65 -0.15 13.54 -29.46
N ARG A 66 0.28 12.27 -29.50
CA ARG A 66 1.63 11.86 -29.92
C ARG A 66 2.73 12.65 -29.19
N ALA A 67 2.51 13.00 -27.93
CA ALA A 67 3.43 13.79 -27.10
C ALA A 67 4.66 12.97 -26.66
N PHE A 68 5.55 12.66 -27.60
CA PHE A 68 6.78 11.89 -27.42
C PHE A 68 7.95 12.71 -26.87
N THR A 69 7.68 13.45 -25.80
CA THR A 69 8.67 14.29 -25.10
C THR A 69 8.80 13.83 -23.66
N PRO A 70 10.02 13.63 -23.13
CA PRO A 70 10.20 13.37 -21.71
C PRO A 70 9.60 14.50 -20.86
N SER A 71 8.95 14.16 -19.76
CA SER A 71 8.32 15.15 -18.88
C SER A 71 8.20 14.62 -17.46
N THR A 72 8.33 15.51 -16.49
CA THR A 72 8.10 15.19 -15.08
C THR A 72 7.20 16.26 -14.48
N HIS A 73 6.10 15.85 -13.86
CA HIS A 73 5.19 16.79 -13.22
C HIS A 73 4.46 16.15 -12.02
N LEU A 74 3.94 17.01 -11.15
CA LEU A 74 3.09 16.61 -10.04
C LEU A 74 1.64 16.64 -10.50
N VAL A 75 0.90 15.55 -10.25
CA VAL A 75 -0.55 15.48 -10.51
C VAL A 75 -1.34 15.86 -9.27
N ASP A 76 -0.73 15.71 -8.08
CA ASP A 76 -1.28 16.09 -6.79
C ASP A 76 -0.12 16.40 -5.81
N ASP A 77 -0.43 16.81 -4.58
CA ASP A 77 0.57 17.12 -3.54
C ASP A 77 1.51 15.96 -3.23
N HIS A 78 1.10 14.74 -3.58
CA HIS A 78 1.79 13.50 -3.23
C HIS A 78 2.15 12.58 -4.40
N LEU A 79 1.78 12.90 -5.64
CA LEU A 79 2.03 12.01 -6.80
C LEU A 79 2.90 12.70 -7.85
N LEU A 80 4.05 12.09 -8.13
CA LEU A 80 4.98 12.49 -9.17
C LEU A 80 4.83 11.55 -10.37
N VAL A 81 4.55 12.12 -11.54
CA VAL A 81 4.50 11.39 -12.81
C VAL A 81 5.74 11.74 -13.62
N GLU A 82 6.46 10.71 -14.05
CA GLU A 82 7.64 10.82 -14.90
C GLU A 82 7.41 10.05 -16.19
N ARG A 83 7.52 10.74 -17.31
CA ARG A 83 7.47 10.19 -18.65
C ARG A 83 8.89 10.14 -19.20
N SER A 84 9.39 8.94 -19.43
CA SER A 84 10.63 8.69 -20.17
C SER A 84 10.29 8.24 -21.58
N VAL A 85 11.03 8.76 -22.57
CA VAL A 85 10.84 8.42 -23.98
C VAL A 85 12.17 7.95 -24.56
N PHE A 86 12.18 6.75 -25.10
CA PHE A 86 13.33 6.16 -25.79
C PHE A 86 12.97 6.01 -27.27
N ARG A 87 13.78 6.58 -28.15
CA ARG A 87 13.55 6.51 -29.59
C ARG A 87 14.57 5.58 -30.22
N THR A 88 14.08 4.67 -31.06
CA THR A 88 14.89 3.83 -31.95
C THR A 88 14.59 4.21 -33.40
N ALA A 89 15.24 3.52 -34.36
CA ALA A 89 15.06 3.79 -35.79
C ALA A 89 13.62 3.51 -36.31
N ALA A 90 12.86 2.64 -35.64
CA ALA A 90 11.52 2.23 -36.08
C ALA A 90 10.45 2.32 -34.98
N THR A 91 10.85 2.59 -33.73
CA THR A 91 9.94 2.61 -32.59
C THR A 91 10.21 3.78 -31.65
N ILE A 92 9.15 4.15 -30.92
CA ILE A 92 9.20 5.07 -29.79
C ILE A 92 8.66 4.31 -28.59
N ASP A 93 9.52 4.03 -27.62
CA ASP A 93 9.18 3.41 -26.35
C ASP A 93 8.90 4.50 -25.31
N VAL A 94 7.68 4.52 -24.79
CA VAL A 94 7.25 5.45 -23.75
C VAL A 94 7.04 4.69 -22.47
N ARG A 95 7.73 5.15 -21.42
CA ARG A 95 7.58 4.66 -20.05
C ARG A 95 7.01 5.78 -19.20
N ILE A 96 5.93 5.50 -18.48
CA ILE A 96 5.34 6.41 -17.49
C ILE A 96 5.48 5.77 -16.12
N ALA A 97 6.33 6.34 -15.28
CA ALA A 97 6.49 5.96 -13.89
C ALA A 97 5.69 6.93 -13.00
N VAL A 98 4.87 6.39 -12.10
CA VAL A 98 4.14 7.16 -11.10
C VAL A 98 4.67 6.79 -9.73
N SER A 99 5.16 7.79 -9.02
CA SER A 99 5.80 7.64 -7.72
C SER A 99 5.09 8.46 -6.65
N TRP A 100 5.02 7.93 -5.43
CA TRP A 100 4.60 8.71 -4.28
C TRP A 100 5.72 9.64 -3.83
N LYS A 101 5.39 10.91 -3.61
CA LYS A 101 6.25 11.96 -3.06
C LYS A 101 6.46 11.68 -1.57
N GLY A 102 7.35 10.73 -1.29
CA GLY A 102 7.93 10.44 0.02
C GLY A 102 9.45 10.29 -0.13
N ARG A 103 10.20 10.33 0.96
CA ARG A 103 11.61 9.91 0.97
C ARG A 103 11.68 8.51 1.60
N PRO A 104 12.15 7.47 0.88
CA PRO A 104 12.50 7.42 -0.54
C PRO A 104 11.26 7.48 -1.47
N ALA A 105 11.43 8.01 -2.68
CA ALA A 105 10.37 8.06 -3.68
C ALA A 105 10.01 6.62 -4.07
N THR A 106 8.82 6.18 -3.71
CA THR A 106 8.37 4.82 -3.99
C THR A 106 7.60 4.83 -5.28
N THR A 107 8.13 4.19 -6.32
CA THR A 107 7.39 3.98 -7.56
C THR A 107 6.24 3.02 -7.30
N LEU A 108 5.01 3.50 -7.51
CA LEU A 108 3.79 2.74 -7.29
C LEU A 108 3.37 1.99 -8.56
N VAL A 109 3.54 2.64 -9.71
CA VAL A 109 3.07 2.12 -11.00
C VAL A 109 4.09 2.46 -12.08
N VAL A 110 4.32 1.53 -13.00
CA VAL A 110 5.04 1.79 -14.25
C VAL A 110 4.19 1.28 -15.40
N LEU A 111 3.85 2.17 -16.33
CA LEU A 111 3.22 1.83 -17.59
C LEU A 111 4.24 1.92 -18.71
N HIS A 112 4.19 0.98 -19.64
CA HIS A 112 5.09 0.92 -20.78
C HIS A 112 4.28 0.74 -22.05
N ARG A 113 4.61 1.49 -23.09
CA ARG A 113 4.01 1.34 -24.41
C ARG A 113 4.99 1.68 -25.52
N THR A 114 5.00 0.85 -26.54
CA THR A 114 5.79 1.04 -27.76
C THR A 114 4.89 1.53 -28.88
N PHE A 115 5.35 2.55 -29.60
CA PHE A 115 4.71 3.10 -30.79
C PHE A 115 5.62 2.87 -31.99
N LEU A 116 5.03 2.65 -33.17
CA LEU A 116 5.79 2.65 -34.43
C LEU A 116 6.01 4.09 -34.89
N THR A 117 7.22 4.41 -35.36
CA THR A 117 7.43 5.64 -36.12
C THR A 117 6.79 5.48 -37.49
N GLU A 118 5.82 6.32 -37.81
CA GLU A 118 5.24 6.36 -39.17
C GLU A 118 6.37 6.66 -40.19
N PRO A 119 6.38 6.00 -41.36
CA PRO A 119 7.41 6.14 -42.38
C PRO A 119 7.44 7.52 -43.04
#